data_AF-B9FVW6-F1
#
_entry.id   AF-B9FVW6-F1
#
_cell.length_a   1.000
_cell.length_b   1.000
_cell.length_c   1.000
_cell.angle_alpha   90.00
_cell.angle_beta   90.00
_cell.angle_gamma   90.00
#
_symmetry.space_group_name_H-M   'P 1'
#
loop_
_entity.id
_entity.type
_entity.pdbx_description
1 polymer ?
#
loop_
_entity_poly.entity_id
_entity_poly.type
_entity_poly.pdbx_seq_one_letter_code
_entity_poly.pdbx_strand_id
1 'polypeptide(L)'
;MEVSESMSKDREAKKEAFRKYLESSGVLDTLTKVLVALYEENDKPSSAVEFVQQKLGGPSISDYEKLKAEKLDLQLKYNELLETHKETCRQLDELKNSKNGSGNNTC
;
A
#
# COMPACT_ATOMS: atom_id res chain seq x y z
N MET A 1 -37.93 -34.93 -7.03
CA MET A 1 -36.66 -35.65 -7.20
C MET A 1 -35.81 -35.05 -8.33
N GLU A 2 -36.42 -34.65 -9.44
CA GLU A 2 -35.70 -34.02 -10.57
C GLU A 2 -35.10 -32.64 -10.25
N VAL A 3 -35.79 -31.80 -9.46
CA VAL A 3 -35.28 -30.48 -9.04
C VAL A 3 -34.04 -30.60 -8.15
N SER A 4 -34.00 -31.60 -7.26
CA SER A 4 -32.85 -31.84 -6.37
C SER A 4 -31.60 -32.31 -7.12
N GLU A 5 -31.77 -33.09 -8.18
CA GLU A 5 -30.66 -33.51 -9.06
C GLU A 5 -30.13 -32.37 -9.92
N SER A 6 -31.02 -31.55 -10.49
CA SER A 6 -30.66 -30.35 -11.25
C SER A 6 -29.82 -29.37 -10.43
N MET A 7 -30.21 -29.11 -9.18
CA MET A 7 -29.45 -28.26 -8.26
C MET A 7 -28.09 -28.86 -7.87
N SER A 8 -27.94 -30.19 -7.82
CA SER A 8 -26.63 -30.81 -7.54
C SER A 8 -25.68 -30.69 -8.71
N LYS A 9 -26.17 -30.95 -9.93
CA LYS A 9 -25.40 -30.80 -11.17
C LYS A 9 -24.93 -29.35 -11.36
N ASP A 10 -25.77 -28.37 -11.06
CA ASP A 10 -25.40 -26.95 -11.12
C ASP A 10 -24.31 -26.57 -10.09
N ARG A 11 -24.37 -27.14 -8.88
CA ARG A 11 -23.31 -26.96 -7.87
C ARG A 11 -21.99 -27.59 -8.31
N GLU A 12 -22.01 -28.79 -8.88
CA GLU A 12 -20.83 -29.49 -9.38
C GLU A 12 -20.21 -28.74 -10.56
N ALA A 13 -21.02 -28.25 -11.50
CA ALA A 13 -20.57 -27.43 -12.62
C ALA A 13 -19.88 -26.14 -12.16
N LYS A 14 -20.41 -25.46 -11.14
CA LYS A 14 -19.78 -24.26 -10.55
C LYS A 14 -18.44 -24.57 -9.88
N LYS A 15 -18.35 -25.69 -9.15
CA LYS A 15 -17.08 -26.13 -8.54
C LYS A 15 -16.03 -26.42 -9.60
N GLU A 16 -16.42 -27.12 -10.66
CA GLU A 16 -15.52 -27.46 -11.77
C GLU A 16 -15.06 -26.22 -12.53
N ALA A 17 -15.97 -25.27 -12.80
CA ALA A 17 -15.63 -24.00 -13.42
C ALA A 17 -14.63 -23.19 -12.57
N PHE A 18 -14.83 -23.14 -11.25
CA PHE A 18 -13.91 -22.46 -10.35
C PHE A 18 -12.54 -23.14 -10.30
N ARG A 19 -12.51 -24.47 -10.26
CA ARG A 19 -11.26 -25.25 -10.33
C ARG A 19 -10.49 -24.94 -11.63
N LYS A 20 -11.17 -25.00 -12.78
CA LYS A 20 -10.58 -24.67 -14.08
C LYS A 20 -10.07 -23.23 -14.13
N TYR A 21 -10.77 -22.29 -13.48
CA TYR A 21 -10.30 -20.92 -13.37
C TYR A 21 -8.99 -20.81 -12.57
N LEU A 22 -8.89 -21.48 -11.41
CA LEU A 22 -7.66 -21.47 -10.61
C LEU A 22 -6.48 -22.14 -11.35
N GLU A 23 -6.77 -23.19 -12.12
CA GLU A 23 -5.79 -23.87 -12.98
C GLU A 23 -5.34 -22.95 -14.13
N SER A 24 -6.28 -22.37 -14.89
CA SER A 24 -5.98 -21.55 -16.07
C SER A 24 -5.37 -20.19 -15.74
N SER A 25 -5.70 -19.61 -14.59
CA SER A 25 -5.07 -18.38 -14.08
C SER A 25 -3.70 -18.61 -13.44
N GLY A 26 -3.25 -19.86 -13.30
CA GLY A 26 -1.96 -20.20 -12.69
C GLY A 26 -1.91 -20.04 -11.17
N VAL A 27 -3.05 -19.82 -10.50
CA VAL A 27 -3.11 -19.68 -9.04
C VAL A 27 -2.63 -20.97 -8.36
N LEU A 28 -3.07 -22.14 -8.83
CA LEU A 28 -2.65 -23.42 -8.24
C LEU A 28 -1.15 -23.67 -8.41
N ASP A 29 -0.59 -23.37 -9.58
CA ASP A 29 0.84 -23.51 -9.85
C ASP A 29 1.66 -22.58 -8.94
N THR A 30 1.23 -21.32 -8.83
CA THR A 30 1.87 -20.33 -7.96
C THR A 30 1.85 -20.77 -6.49
N LEU A 31 0.68 -21.16 -5.97
CA LEU A 31 0.56 -21.64 -4.59
C LEU A 31 1.41 -22.89 -4.35
N THR A 32 1.45 -23.82 -5.31
CA THR A 32 2.28 -25.03 -5.23
C THR A 32 3.75 -24.66 -5.14
N LYS A 33 4.24 -23.76 -6.01
CA LYS A 33 5.63 -23.28 -5.99
C LYS A 33 6.01 -22.62 -4.67
N VAL A 34 5.13 -21.81 -4.09
CA VAL A 34 5.37 -21.20 -2.78
C VAL A 34 5.47 -22.25 -1.67
N LEU A 35 4.58 -23.25 -1.66
CA LEU A 35 4.62 -24.34 -0.68
C LEU A 35 5.84 -25.24 -0.84
N VAL A 36 6.26 -25.51 -2.08
CA VAL A 36 7.51 -26.23 -2.37
C VAL A 36 8.71 -25.45 -1.84
N ALA A 37 8.79 -24.14 -2.12
CA ALA A 37 9.86 -23.29 -1.59
C ALA A 37 9.88 -23.30 -0.05
N LEU A 38 8.72 -23.24 0.60
CA LEU A 38 8.64 -23.34 2.06
C LEU A 38 9.09 -24.72 2.57
N TYR A 39 8.80 -25.80 1.83
CA TYR A 39 9.24 -27.14 2.18
C TYR A 39 10.75 -27.32 2.04
N GLU A 40 11.34 -26.79 0.96
CA GLU A 40 12.76 -26.86 0.64
C GLU A 40 13.63 -25.95 1.53
N GLU A 41 13.03 -24.96 2.18
CA GLU A 41 13.74 -24.06 3.08
C GLU A 41 14.41 -24.84 4.22
N ASN A 42 15.75 -24.79 4.28
CA ASN A 42 16.56 -25.53 5.26
C ASN A 42 16.40 -24.94 6.67
N ASP A 43 16.29 -23.61 6.77
CA ASP A 43 16.00 -22.90 8.02
C ASP A 43 14.55 -22.45 8.02
N LYS A 44 13.69 -23.15 8.76
CA LYS A 44 12.25 -22.87 8.71
C LYS A 44 11.99 -21.45 9.24
N PRO A 45 11.27 -20.61 8.48
CA PRO A 45 10.98 -19.26 8.92
C PRO A 45 10.18 -19.31 10.22
N SER A 46 10.47 -18.37 11.13
CA SER A 46 9.73 -18.20 12.38
C SER A 46 8.23 -18.01 12.16
N SER A 47 7.85 -17.43 11.01
CA SER A 47 6.47 -17.31 10.53
C SER A 47 6.33 -17.85 9.11
N ALA A 48 5.73 -19.04 8.98
CA ALA A 48 5.38 -19.61 7.67
C ALA A 48 4.37 -18.75 6.91
N VAL A 49 3.47 -18.07 7.63
CA VAL A 49 2.45 -17.20 7.02
C VAL A 49 3.11 -15.99 6.36
N GLU A 50 4.06 -15.34 7.04
CA GLU A 50 4.80 -14.21 6.44
C GLU A 50 5.60 -14.66 5.23
N PHE A 51 6.26 -15.82 5.29
CA PHE A 51 6.99 -16.36 4.14
C PHE A 51 6.09 -16.53 2.92
N VAL A 52 4.91 -17.12 3.10
CA VAL A 52 3.92 -17.29 2.02
C VAL A 52 3.46 -15.94 1.49
N GLN A 53 3.14 -15.00 2.38
CA GLN A 53 2.74 -13.64 1.97
C GLN A 53 3.83 -12.97 1.14
N GLN A 54 5.10 -13.03 1.57
CA GLN A 54 6.23 -12.47 0.85
C GLN A 54 6.42 -13.11 -0.53
N LYS A 55 6.37 -14.44 -0.62
CA LYS A 55 6.52 -15.16 -1.90
C LYS A 55 5.37 -14.90 -2.88
N LEU A 56 4.20 -14.51 -2.38
CA LEU A 56 3.06 -14.08 -3.19
C LEU A 56 3.06 -12.57 -3.51
N GLY A 57 4.09 -11.82 -3.09
CA GLY A 57 4.22 -10.39 -3.34
C GLY A 57 3.45 -9.49 -2.38
N GLY A 58 3.00 -10.03 -1.24
CA GLY A 58 2.42 -9.24 -0.16
C GLY A 58 3.50 -8.43 0.60
N PRO A 59 3.19 -7.21 1.08
CA PRO A 59 4.14 -6.42 1.85
C PRO A 59 4.46 -7.11 3.18
N SER A 60 5.71 -7.02 3.65
CA SER A 60 6.09 -7.52 4.96
C SER A 60 5.64 -6.55 6.07
N ILE A 61 5.62 -7.02 7.31
CA ILE A 61 5.44 -6.15 8.47
C ILE A 61 6.52 -5.05 8.47
N SER A 62 7.77 -5.42 8.16
CA SER A 62 8.87 -4.46 8.06
C SER A 62 8.65 -3.40 6.98
N ASP A 63 8.09 -3.77 5.82
CA ASP A 63 7.78 -2.82 4.75
C ASP A 63 6.69 -1.85 5.19
N TYR A 64 5.67 -2.37 5.88
CA TYR A 64 4.59 -1.56 6.41
C TYR A 64 5.09 -0.56 7.46
N GLU A 65 5.94 -1.02 8.39
CA GLU A 65 6.54 -0.17 9.42
C GLU A 65 7.45 0.91 8.82
N LYS A 66 8.28 0.54 7.84
CA LYS A 66 9.14 1.47 7.11
C LYS A 66 8.30 2.54 6.40
N LEU A 67 7.26 2.13 5.67
CA LEU A 67 6.37 3.07 4.98
C LEU A 67 5.66 4.01 5.96
N LYS A 68 5.25 3.49 7.12
CA LYS A 68 4.63 4.30 8.18
C LYS A 68 5.60 5.34 8.75
N ALA A 69 6.86 4.98 8.94
CA ALA A 69 7.90 5.89 9.40
C ALA A 69 8.20 6.98 8.36
N GLU A 70 8.35 6.61 7.08
CA GLU A 70 8.55 7.57 5.98
C GLU A 70 7.39 8.55 5.86
N LYS A 71 6.15 8.07 5.97
CA LYS A 71 4.96 8.92 5.99
C LYS A 71 5.03 9.95 7.13
N LEU A 72 5.43 9.52 8.32
CA LEU A 72 5.49 10.40 9.49
C LEU A 72 6.58 11.46 9.33
N ASP A 73 7.76 11.08 8.85
CA ASP A 73 8.86 12.00 8.55
C ASP A 73 8.48 13.04 7.47
N LEU A 74 7.82 12.59 6.40
CA LEU A 74 7.28 13.49 5.36
C LEU A 74 6.25 14.47 5.92
N GLN A 75 5.36 14.01 6.80
CA GLN A 75 4.38 14.88 7.46
C GLN A 75 5.04 15.93 8.35
N LEU A 76 6.09 15.58 9.09
CA LEU A 76 6.84 16.52 9.92
C LEU A 76 7.51 17.60 9.05
N LYS A 77 8.23 17.19 8.00
CA LYS A 77 8.90 18.10 7.05
C LYS A 77 7.91 19.01 6.34
N TYR A 78 6.76 18.48 5.95
CA TYR A 78 5.69 19.28 5.33
C TYR A 78 5.19 20.37 6.28
N ASN A 79 4.92 20.03 7.54
CA ASN A 79 4.44 20.99 8.53
C ASN A 79 5.49 22.07 8.82
N GLU A 80 6.76 21.70 8.98
CA GLU A 80 7.86 22.65 9.20
C GLU A 80 8.02 23.61 8.01
N LEU A 81 7.98 23.07 6.79
CA LEU A 81 8.05 23.88 5.58
C LEU A 81 6.84 24.81 5.45
N LEU A 82 5.65 24.32 5.80
CA LEU A 82 4.41 25.12 5.77
C LEU A 82 4.47 26.29 6.75
N GLU A 83 4.97 26.07 7.97
CA GLU A 83 5.14 27.14 8.95
C GLU A 83 6.20 28.16 8.50
N THR A 84 7.34 27.69 7.97
CA THR A 84 8.38 28.57 7.42
C THR A 84 7.85 29.42 6.26
N HIS A 85 7.05 28.81 5.38
CA HIS A 85 6.43 29.51 4.26
C HIS A 85 5.45 30.59 4.76
N LYS A 86 4.58 30.28 5.73
CA LYS A 86 3.65 31.25 6.32
C LYS A 86 4.39 32.45 6.92
N GLU A 87 5.44 32.20 7.69
CA GLU A 87 6.22 33.27 8.31
C GLU A 87 6.94 34.12 7.26
N THR A 88 7.52 33.50 6.23
CA THR A 88 8.15 34.22 5.12
C THR A 88 7.16 35.12 4.38
N CYS A 89 5.94 34.63 4.09
CA CYS A 89 4.89 35.43 3.49
C CYS A 89 4.50 36.63 4.36
N ARG A 90 4.35 36.41 5.68
CA ARG A 90 4.04 37.49 6.63
C ARG A 90 5.11 38.58 6.61
N GLN A 91 6.39 38.21 6.66
CA GLN A 91 7.51 39.14 6.61
C GLN A 91 7.57 39.92 5.29
N LEU A 92 7.27 39.26 4.15
CA LEU A 92 7.23 39.91 2.84
C LEU A 92 6.10 40.95 2.77
N ASP A 93 4.92 40.64 3.29
CA ASP A 93 3.79 41.57 3.33
C ASP A 93 4.09 42.78 4.22
N GLU A 94 4.71 42.56 5.38
CA GLU A 94 5.17 43.63 6.28
C GLU A 94 6.18 44.55 5.59
N LEU A 95 7.19 43.98 4.92
CA LEU A 95 8.22 44.75 4.20
C LEU A 95 7.63 45.55 3.03
N LYS A 96 6.69 44.95 2.28
CA LYS A 96 5.99 45.61 1.18
C LYS A 96 5.16 46.81 1.68
N ASN A 97 4.45 46.64 2.79
CA ASN A 97 3.65 47.71 3.40
C ASN A 97 4.54 48.86 3.91
N SER A 98 5.70 48.55 4.49
CA SER A 98 6.65 49.57 4.95
C SER A 98 7.29 50.35 3.81
N LYS A 99 7.51 49.74 2.64
CA LYS A 99 8.08 50.39 1.45
C LYS A 99 7.12 51.37 0.77
N ASN A 100 5.82 51.07 0.82
CA ASN A 100 4.78 51.94 0.25
C ASN A 100 4.51 53.21 1.09
N GLY A 101 4.98 53.27 2.35
CA GLY A 101 4.84 54.44 3.23
C GLY A 101 5.92 55.52 3.09
N SER A 102 7.07 55.22 2.46
CA SER A 102 8.20 56.16 2.34
C SER A 102 8.32 56.88 0.99
N GLY A 103 7.40 56.65 0.04
CA GLY A 103 7.45 57.25 -1.31
C GLY A 103 6.70 58.57 -1.49
N ASN A 104 5.86 58.98 -0.53
CA ASN A 104 5.11 60.23 -0.61
C ASN A 104 5.55 61.10 0.55
N ASN A 105 6.50 62.02 0.31
CA ASN A 105 6.76 63.27 1.04
C ASN A 105 8.19 63.73 0.77
N THR A 106 8.46 64.36 -0.37
CA THR A 106 9.50 65.40 -0.43
C THR A 106 9.11 66.43 -1.48
N CYS A 107 9.28 67.69 -1.07
CA CYS A 107 9.00 68.95 -1.76
C CYS A 107 9.61 69.05 -3.16
#